data_AF-A0A6A3MXE9-F1
#
_entry.id   AF-A0A6A3MXE9-F1
#
_cell.length_a   1.000
_cell.length_b   1.000
_cell.length_c   1.000
_cell.angle_alpha   90.00
_cell.angle_beta   90.00
_cell.angle_gamma   90.00
#
_symmetry.space_group_name_H-M   'P 1'
#
loop_
_entity.id
_entity.type
_entity.pdbx_description
1 polymer ?
#
loop_
_entity_poly.entity_id
_entity_poly.type
_entity_poly.pdbx_seq_one_letter_code
_entity_poly.pdbx_strand_id
1 'polypeptide(L)'
;MDAFLVAKYAAGMVRDSKSPQSSPTFCVRKPNGKWRMEHAFNKLNAATIPASTPIPRKDVLQNNMAGCTIFSALDMVDGYYQLLMRESGIPLTAVSTPSGMLWEWLFMPQGLSNAPATFNRLVTQLFRPMRQFVQTYLYLRGRRDSLFGLLPWEGRCPCGSGEGVCHCTMASARLAEGPA
;
A
#
# COMPACT_ATOMS: atom_id res chain seq x y z
N MET A 1 11.89 6.43 -18.42
CA MET A 1 11.45 7.18 -17.24
C MET A 1 10.46 8.26 -17.64
N ASP A 2 10.81 9.11 -18.61
CA ASP A 2 9.94 10.21 -19.06
C ASP A 2 8.57 9.72 -19.54
N ALA A 3 8.53 8.68 -20.38
CA ALA A 3 7.28 8.06 -20.84
C ALA A 3 6.35 7.62 -19.69
N PHE A 4 6.91 7.17 -18.56
CA PHE A 4 6.12 6.79 -17.39
C PHE A 4 5.47 8.02 -16.74
N LEU A 5 6.23 9.09 -16.52
CA LEU A 5 5.69 10.31 -15.90
C LEU A 5 4.73 11.05 -16.83
N VAL A 6 4.97 11.03 -18.15
CA VAL A 6 4.02 11.55 -19.15
C VAL A 6 2.70 10.78 -19.10
N ALA A 7 2.74 9.45 -18.98
CA ALA A 7 1.52 8.66 -18.82
C ALA A 7 0.77 9.00 -17.51
N LYS A 8 1.51 9.25 -16.42
CA LYS A 8 0.94 9.68 -15.13
C LYS A 8 0.38 11.10 -15.20
N TYR A 9 0.98 11.98 -15.99
CA TYR A 9 0.50 13.33 -16.24
C TYR A 9 -0.83 13.29 -17.00
N ALA A 10 -0.90 12.48 -18.07
CA ALA A 10 -2.14 12.26 -18.81
C ALA A 10 -3.27 11.68 -17.94
N ALA A 11 -2.92 10.85 -16.94
CA ALA A 11 -3.87 10.32 -15.95
C ALA A 11 -4.22 11.31 -14.81
N GLY A 12 -3.69 12.54 -14.83
CA GLY A 12 -3.93 13.55 -13.79
C GLY A 12 -3.27 13.23 -12.44
N MET A 13 -2.30 12.31 -12.39
CA MET A 13 -1.65 11.89 -11.15
C MET A 13 -0.44 12.75 -10.75
N VAL A 14 0.20 13.37 -11.74
CA VAL A 14 1.34 14.28 -11.57
C VAL A 14 1.11 15.56 -12.36
N ARG A 15 1.84 16.63 -12.02
CA ARG A 15 1.88 17.88 -12.80
C ARG A 15 3.29 18.46 -12.82
N ASP A 16 3.53 19.41 -13.72
CA ASP A 16 4.79 20.16 -13.75
C ASP A 16 5.03 20.84 -12.40
N SER A 17 6.24 20.70 -11.86
CA SER A 17 6.58 21.29 -10.58
C SER A 17 7.42 22.56 -10.76
N LYS A 18 7.19 23.52 -9.87
CA LYS A 18 8.06 24.69 -9.63
C LYS A 18 8.69 24.63 -8.24
N SER A 19 8.68 23.45 -7.62
CA SER A 19 9.18 23.27 -6.26
C SER A 19 10.68 23.53 -6.20
N PRO A 20 11.19 24.17 -5.13
CA PRO A 20 12.62 24.26 -4.87
C PRO A 20 13.22 22.90 -4.45
N GLN A 21 12.39 21.89 -4.18
CA GLN A 21 12.83 20.54 -3.83
C GLN A 21 12.81 19.62 -5.04
N SER A 22 13.67 18.61 -5.01
CA SER A 22 13.70 17.57 -6.04
C SER A 22 14.31 16.29 -5.50
N SER A 23 13.64 15.17 -5.77
CA SER A 23 14.15 13.82 -5.51
C SER A 23 14.40 13.10 -6.85
N PRO A 24 15.60 12.54 -7.09
CA PRO A 24 15.87 11.88 -8.35
C PRO A 24 15.03 10.62 -8.52
N THR A 25 14.53 10.40 -9.73
CA THR A 25 13.82 9.18 -10.13
C THR A 25 14.76 8.24 -10.86
N PHE A 26 14.70 6.95 -10.54
CA PHE A 26 15.48 5.91 -11.22
C PHE A 26 14.66 4.64 -11.43
N CYS A 27 15.17 3.75 -12.28
CA CYS A 27 14.52 2.48 -12.61
C CYS A 27 15.27 1.33 -11.94
N VAL A 28 14.55 0.46 -11.25
CA VAL A 28 15.10 -0.77 -10.69
C VAL A 28 14.52 -1.96 -11.43
N ARG A 29 15.39 -2.89 -11.85
CA ARG A 29 14.96 -4.14 -12.47
C ARG A 29 14.58 -5.14 -11.40
N LYS A 30 13.36 -5.66 -11.45
CA LYS A 30 12.93 -6.77 -10.59
C LYS A 30 13.59 -8.09 -11.04
N PRO A 31 13.66 -9.10 -10.15
CA PRO A 31 14.07 -10.45 -10.53
C PRO A 31 13.24 -11.06 -11.68
N ASN A 32 11.95 -10.72 -11.78
CA ASN A 32 11.07 -11.16 -12.86
C ASN A 32 11.24 -10.38 -14.17
N GLY A 33 12.30 -9.59 -14.31
CA GLY A 33 12.60 -8.81 -15.53
C GLY A 33 11.79 -7.52 -15.70
N LYS A 34 10.72 -7.29 -14.93
CA LYS A 34 9.93 -6.05 -15.02
C LYS A 34 10.67 -4.87 -14.39
N TRP A 35 10.49 -3.68 -14.95
CA TRP A 35 11.01 -2.43 -14.41
C TRP A 35 10.07 -1.84 -13.34
N ARG A 36 10.63 -1.28 -12.27
CA ARG A 36 9.94 -0.42 -11.30
C ARG A 36 10.54 0.98 -11.34
N MET A 37 9.68 1.98 -11.29
CA MET A 37 10.08 3.36 -11.07
C MET A 37 10.22 3.58 -9.56
N GLU A 38 11.38 4.04 -9.13
CA GLU A 38 11.67 4.36 -7.74
C GLU A 38 12.08 5.82 -7.63
N HIS A 39 11.62 6.48 -6.57
CA HIS A 39 11.93 7.88 -6.27
C HIS A 39 12.80 7.92 -5.03
N ALA A 40 13.94 8.59 -5.10
CA ALA A 40 14.91 8.65 -4.00
C ALA A 40 14.48 9.64 -2.90
N PHE A 41 13.37 9.38 -2.22
CA PHE A 41 12.87 10.23 -1.13
C PHE A 41 13.69 10.13 0.17
N ASN A 42 14.94 9.67 0.14
CA ASN A 42 15.75 9.44 1.34
C ASN A 42 15.89 10.69 2.22
N LYS A 43 16.18 11.85 1.60
CA LYS A 43 16.31 13.13 2.32
C LYS A 43 14.96 13.59 2.88
N LEU A 44 13.89 13.47 2.09
CA LEU A 44 12.53 13.81 2.50
C LEU A 44 12.08 12.93 3.69
N ASN A 45 12.32 11.63 3.60
CA ASN A 45 11.97 10.65 4.62
C ASN A 45 12.74 10.88 5.93
N ALA A 46 14.02 11.25 5.85
CA ALA A 46 14.83 11.58 7.02
C ALA A 46 14.34 12.84 7.75
N ALA A 47 13.83 13.83 7.00
CA ALA A 47 13.23 15.04 7.56
C ALA A 47 11.77 14.86 8.03
N THR A 48 11.14 13.74 7.66
CA THR A 48 9.72 13.49 7.95
C THR A 48 9.58 12.79 9.31
N ILE A 49 8.71 13.32 10.16
CA ILE A 49 8.36 12.69 11.44
C ILE A 49 7.65 11.35 11.16
N PRO A 50 8.18 10.21 11.64
CA PRO A 50 7.55 8.91 11.41
C PRO A 50 6.14 8.84 12.01
N ALA A 51 5.18 8.42 11.20
CA ALA A 51 3.81 8.19 11.67
C ALA A 51 3.74 6.85 12.43
N SER A 52 3.47 6.91 13.73
CA SER A 52 3.16 5.71 14.51
C SER A 52 1.70 5.33 14.29
N THR A 53 1.46 4.34 13.42
CA THR A 53 0.14 3.70 13.27
C THR A 53 0.24 2.30 13.86
N PRO A 54 -0.54 1.96 14.91
CA PRO A 54 -0.49 0.64 15.50
C PRO A 54 -0.95 -0.40 14.47
N ILE A 55 -0.05 -1.32 14.12
CA ILE A 55 -0.37 -2.45 13.26
C ILE A 55 -0.72 -3.62 14.19
N PRO A 56 -1.89 -4.26 14.03
CA PRO A 56 -2.23 -5.43 14.82
C PRO A 56 -1.19 -6.53 14.59
N ARG A 57 -0.80 -7.21 15.67
CA ARG A 57 0.14 -8.32 15.59
C ARG A 57 -0.46 -9.47 14.78
N LYS A 58 0.40 -10.23 14.09
CA LYS A 58 -0.01 -11.39 13.28
C LYS A 58 -0.86 -12.40 14.07
N ASP A 59 -0.46 -12.71 15.30
CA ASP A 59 -1.17 -13.65 16.17
C ASP A 59 -2.59 -13.17 16.53
N VAL A 60 -2.77 -11.86 16.77
CA VAL A 60 -4.09 -11.28 17.03
C VAL A 60 -4.99 -11.41 15.79
N LEU A 61 -4.45 -11.16 14.60
CA LEU A 61 -5.19 -11.31 13.35
C LEU A 61 -5.61 -12.76 13.11
N GLN A 62 -4.72 -13.72 13.36
CA GLN A 62 -5.01 -15.15 13.23
C GLN A 62 -6.07 -15.60 14.23
N ASN A 63 -6.00 -15.15 15.48
CA ASN A 63 -7.00 -15.46 16.49
C ASN A 63 -8.38 -14.87 16.14
N ASN A 64 -8.43 -13.65 15.61
CA ASN A 64 -9.68 -13.04 15.17
C ASN A 64 -10.32 -13.76 13.97
N MET A 65 -9.52 -14.50 13.21
CA MET A 65 -9.97 -15.32 12.07
C MET A 65 -10.29 -16.76 12.47
N ALA A 66 -10.04 -17.16 13.72
CA ALA A 66 -10.31 -18.51 14.19
C ALA A 66 -11.83 -18.78 14.14
N GLY A 67 -12.20 -19.91 13.53
CA GLY A 67 -13.60 -20.31 13.37
C GLY A 67 -14.34 -19.72 12.18
N CYS A 68 -13.71 -18.84 11.37
CA CYS A 68 -14.26 -18.45 10.07
C CYS A 68 -14.15 -19.64 9.10
N THR A 69 -15.22 -19.91 8.35
CA THR A 69 -15.26 -21.00 7.36
C THR A 69 -15.03 -20.51 5.93
N ILE A 70 -15.23 -19.22 5.67
CA ILE A 70 -15.03 -18.59 4.37
C ILE A 70 -14.12 -17.39 4.51
N PHE A 71 -13.08 -17.38 3.67
CA PHE A 71 -12.11 -16.30 3.57
C PHE A 71 -12.21 -15.63 2.21
N SER A 72 -12.13 -14.31 2.19
CA SER A 72 -11.91 -13.55 0.97
C SER A 72 -10.71 -12.61 1.16
N ALA A 73 -10.01 -12.33 0.07
CA ALA A 73 -8.88 -11.40 0.06
C ALA A 73 -9.12 -10.35 -1.03
N LEU A 74 -9.08 -9.08 -0.62
CA LEU A 74 -9.18 -7.93 -1.50
C LEU A 74 -7.78 -7.33 -1.68
N ASP A 75 -7.32 -7.27 -2.92
CA ASP A 75 -6.05 -6.65 -3.28
C ASP A 75 -6.27 -5.25 -3.87
N MET A 76 -5.77 -4.22 -3.20
CA MET A 76 -5.76 -2.84 -3.70
C MET A 76 -4.51 -2.59 -4.53
N VAL A 77 -4.59 -2.98 -5.81
CA VAL A 77 -3.52 -2.79 -6.80
C VAL A 77 -3.16 -1.31 -6.91
N ASP A 78 -1.87 -1.01 -6.78
CA ASP A 78 -1.36 0.37 -6.83
C ASP A 78 -2.06 1.31 -5.83
N GLY A 79 -2.53 0.76 -4.70
CA GLY A 79 -3.38 1.47 -3.74
C GLY A 79 -2.84 2.82 -3.27
N TYR A 80 -1.52 3.01 -3.16
CA TYR A 80 -0.94 4.31 -2.80
C TYR A 80 -1.24 5.39 -3.85
N TYR A 81 -1.17 5.08 -5.15
CA TYR A 81 -1.47 6.03 -6.22
C TYR A 81 -2.96 6.41 -6.31
N GLN A 82 -3.81 5.81 -5.48
CA GLN A 82 -5.23 6.17 -5.36
C GLN A 82 -5.49 7.17 -4.22
N LEU A 83 -4.52 7.37 -3.31
CA LEU A 83 -4.66 8.30 -2.19
C LEU A 83 -4.18 9.68 -2.60
N LEU A 84 -5.04 10.70 -2.45
CA LEU A 84 -4.65 12.09 -2.69
C LEU A 84 -3.57 12.55 -1.71
N MET A 85 -2.58 13.26 -2.22
CA MET A 85 -1.61 13.97 -1.40
C MET A 85 -2.28 15.18 -0.75
N ARG A 86 -1.88 15.48 0.47
CA ARG A 86 -2.21 16.76 1.11
C ARG A 86 -1.58 17.89 0.30
N GLU A 87 -2.32 18.97 0.04
CA GLU A 87 -1.84 20.10 -0.78
C GLU A 87 -0.47 20.63 -0.36
N SER A 88 -0.25 20.80 0.96
CA SER A 88 1.02 21.26 1.52
C SER A 88 2.20 20.29 1.31
N GLY A 89 1.91 19.01 1.05
CA GLY A 89 2.90 17.97 0.81
C GLY A 89 3.23 17.76 -0.68
N ILE A 90 2.40 18.26 -1.60
CA ILE A 90 2.60 18.09 -3.04
C ILE A 90 3.99 18.61 -3.48
N PRO A 91 4.41 19.84 -3.13
CA PRO A 91 5.71 20.35 -3.57
C PRO A 91 6.90 19.55 -3.03
N LEU A 92 6.74 18.87 -1.90
CA LEU A 92 7.79 18.04 -1.29
C LEU A 92 8.00 16.73 -2.06
N THR A 93 6.98 16.28 -2.80
CA THR A 93 7.03 15.09 -3.64
C THR A 93 7.56 15.36 -5.04
N ALA A 94 8.20 16.51 -5.26
CA ALA A 94 8.81 16.84 -6.53
C ALA A 94 9.93 15.85 -6.89
N VAL A 95 9.88 15.33 -8.11
CA VAL A 95 10.78 14.33 -8.64
C VAL A 95 11.39 14.78 -9.96
N SER A 96 12.70 14.59 -10.12
CA SER A 96 13.39 14.86 -11.37
C SER A 96 13.66 13.58 -12.15
N THR A 97 13.73 13.75 -13.46
CA THR A 97 14.15 12.73 -14.43
C THR A 97 15.55 13.04 -14.94
N PRO A 98 16.30 12.05 -15.46
CA PRO A 98 17.59 12.28 -16.11
C PRO A 98 17.53 13.24 -17.31
N SER A 99 16.36 13.41 -17.94
CA SER A 99 16.12 14.35 -19.02
C SER A 99 16.01 15.82 -18.56
N GLY A 100 15.99 16.06 -17.25
CA GLY A 100 15.88 17.39 -16.65
C GLY A 100 14.44 17.84 -16.36
N MET A 101 13.43 17.02 -16.67
CA MET A 101 12.04 17.35 -16.34
C MET A 101 11.78 17.20 -14.83
N LEU A 102 10.99 18.12 -14.26
CA LEU A 102 10.60 18.16 -12.86
C LEU A 102 9.08 18.06 -12.70
N TRP A 103 8.63 17.04 -11.97
CA TRP A 103 7.22 16.71 -11.77
C TRP A 103 6.89 16.64 -10.29
N GLU A 104 5.67 16.94 -9.88
CA GLU A 104 5.19 16.71 -8.51
C GLU A 104 3.96 15.82 -8.47
N TRP A 105 3.82 15.03 -7.40
CA TRP A 105 2.77 14.04 -7.27
C TRP A 105 1.53 14.61 -6.58
N LEU A 106 0.38 14.47 -7.23
CA LEU A 106 -0.93 14.82 -6.67
C LEU A 106 -1.54 13.66 -5.84
N PHE A 107 -1.05 12.45 -6.08
CA PHE A 107 -1.41 11.23 -5.35
C PHE A 107 -0.17 10.63 -4.69
N MET A 108 -0.34 9.86 -3.63
CA MET A 108 0.76 9.41 -2.79
C MET A 108 1.72 8.49 -3.56
N PRO A 109 2.96 8.94 -3.85
CA PRO A 109 3.91 8.12 -4.57
C PRO A 109 4.49 7.03 -3.67
N GLN A 110 4.91 5.92 -4.30
CA GLN A 110 5.75 4.93 -3.65
C GLN A 110 7.09 5.54 -3.22
N GLY A 111 7.58 5.12 -2.04
CA GLY A 111 8.86 5.53 -1.49
C GLY A 111 8.79 6.50 -0.31
N LEU A 112 7.61 7.08 -0.01
CA LEU A 112 7.42 7.91 1.19
C LEU A 112 7.37 7.04 2.45
N SER A 113 8.09 7.43 3.51
CA SER A 113 8.18 6.67 4.76
C SER A 113 6.82 6.49 5.45
N ASN A 114 5.95 7.49 5.37
CA ASN A 114 4.62 7.48 6.00
C ASN A 114 3.51 6.95 5.09
N ALA A 115 3.80 6.54 3.84
CA ALA A 115 2.78 6.01 2.94
C ALA A 115 2.10 4.73 3.48
N PRO A 116 2.85 3.71 3.95
CA PRO A 116 2.27 2.50 4.56
C PRO A 116 1.34 2.81 5.75
N ALA A 117 1.80 3.69 6.65
CA ALA A 117 1.04 4.08 7.84
C ALA A 117 -0.27 4.79 7.48
N THR A 118 -0.21 5.75 6.55
CA THR A 118 -1.39 6.50 6.09
C THR A 118 -2.40 5.59 5.43
N PHE A 119 -1.92 4.68 4.58
CA PHE A 119 -2.75 3.70 3.90
C PHE A 119 -3.44 2.75 4.89
N ASN A 120 -2.70 2.20 5.85
CA ASN A 120 -3.27 1.33 6.87
C ASN A 120 -4.36 2.05 7.69
N ARG A 121 -4.10 3.30 8.08
CA ARG A 121 -5.09 4.11 8.79
C ARG A 121 -6.36 4.31 7.96
N LEU A 122 -6.24 4.59 6.66
CA LEU A 122 -7.39 4.74 5.76
C LEU A 122 -8.21 3.45 5.70
N VAL A 123 -7.57 2.32 5.41
CA VAL A 123 -8.23 1.02 5.23
C VAL A 123 -8.90 0.59 6.54
N THR A 124 -8.23 0.78 7.68
CA THR A 124 -8.79 0.48 9.00
C THR A 124 -10.02 1.35 9.30
N GLN A 125 -10.01 2.63 8.93
CA GLN A 125 -11.19 3.49 9.09
C GLN A 125 -12.33 3.09 8.14
N LEU A 126 -12.01 2.78 6.89
CA LEU A 126 -12.99 2.36 5.88
C LEU A 126 -13.75 1.09 6.30
N PHE A 127 -13.03 0.10 6.82
CA PHE A 127 -13.61 -1.17 7.27
C PHE A 127 -14.02 -1.20 8.74
N ARG A 128 -13.89 -0.09 9.47
CA ARG A 128 -14.26 0.00 10.90
C ARG A 128 -15.69 -0.46 11.19
N PRO A 129 -16.72 -0.11 10.38
CA PRO A 129 -18.08 -0.59 10.61
C PRO A 129 -18.22 -2.12 10.47
N MET A 130 -17.35 -2.73 9.69
CA MET A 130 -17.36 -4.17 9.39
C MET A 130 -16.27 -4.94 10.13
N ARG A 131 -15.64 -4.38 11.17
CA ARG A 131 -14.51 -4.99 11.91
C ARG A 131 -14.79 -6.38 12.51
N GLN A 132 -16.06 -6.76 12.62
CA GLN A 132 -16.49 -8.09 13.05
C GLN A 132 -16.25 -9.16 11.98
N PHE A 133 -16.27 -8.75 10.70
CA PHE A 133 -16.15 -9.62 9.53
C PHE A 133 -14.92 -9.29 8.68
N VAL A 134 -14.27 -8.14 8.90
CA VAL A 134 -13.14 -7.68 8.10
C VAL A 134 -11.95 -7.44 9.00
N GLN A 135 -10.84 -8.09 8.67
CA GLN A 135 -9.55 -7.83 9.29
C GLN A 135 -8.64 -7.13 8.27
N THR A 136 -8.10 -5.98 8.64
CA THR A 136 -7.21 -5.20 7.78
C THR A 136 -5.76 -5.53 8.13
N TYR A 137 -4.97 -5.91 7.13
CA TYR A 137 -3.57 -6.24 7.34
C TYR A 137 -2.71 -5.69 6.21
N LEU A 138 -1.75 -4.84 6.57
CA LEU A 138 -0.72 -4.38 5.64
C LEU A 138 0.50 -5.29 5.75
N TYR A 139 0.75 -6.07 4.72
CA TYR A 139 1.94 -6.93 4.62
C TYR A 139 2.99 -6.30 3.70
N LEU A 140 4.12 -5.88 4.28
CA LEU A 140 5.29 -5.49 3.49
C LEU A 140 6.16 -6.75 3.29
N ARG A 141 6.11 -7.34 2.08
CA ARG A 141 6.93 -8.49 1.74
C ARG A 141 8.41 -8.09 1.69
N GLY A 142 9.17 -8.41 2.73
CA GLY A 142 10.63 -8.41 2.68
C GLY A 142 11.13 -9.49 1.72
N ARG A 143 12.24 -9.22 1.01
CA ARG A 143 12.95 -10.23 0.19
C ARG A 143 13.33 -11.44 1.05
N ARG A 144 12.46 -12.45 1.06
CA ARG A 144 12.71 -13.89 1.17
C ARG A 144 11.39 -14.60 1.44
N ASP A 145 11.02 -15.44 0.49
CA ASP A 145 10.17 -16.63 0.59
C ASP A 145 9.33 -16.77 1.86
N SER A 146 8.03 -16.54 1.70
CA SER A 146 6.98 -17.32 2.36
C SER A 146 5.64 -16.92 1.73
N LEU A 147 5.11 -17.82 0.89
CA LEU A 147 3.67 -17.91 0.67
C LEU A 147 3.05 -18.29 2.02
N PHE A 148 2.23 -17.43 2.61
CA PHE A 148 1.22 -17.90 3.57
C PHE A 148 -0.11 -17.90 2.84
N GLY A 149 -0.34 -19.00 2.12
CA GLY A 149 -1.69 -19.44 1.82
C GLY A 149 -2.37 -19.81 3.14
N LEU A 150 -3.65 -19.47 3.24
CA LEU A 150 -4.55 -19.96 4.26
C LEU A 150 -4.59 -21.50 4.11
N LEU A 151 -3.99 -22.24 5.05
CA LEU A 151 -4.22 -23.68 5.16
C LEU A 151 -5.54 -23.90 5.90
N PRO A 152 -6.32 -24.92 5.52
CA PRO A 152 -7.58 -25.24 6.17
C PRO A 152 -7.30 -25.87 7.53
N TRP A 153 -8.00 -25.44 8.57
CA TRP A 153 -8.09 -26.22 9.79
C TRP A 153 -9.53 -26.22 10.31
N GLU A 154 -10.04 -27.41 10.52
CA GLU A 154 -11.39 -27.74 10.95
C GLU A 154 -11.61 -27.31 12.42
N GLY A 155 -12.62 -26.48 12.68
CA GLY A 155 -13.20 -26.39 14.02
C GLY A 155 -13.69 -25.02 14.50
N ARG A 156 -15.03 -24.87 14.44
CA ARG A 156 -15.97 -24.04 15.25
C ARG A 156 -15.87 -22.50 15.26
N CYS A 157 -16.97 -21.89 14.81
CA CYS A 157 -17.32 -20.46 14.84
C CYS A 157 -17.47 -19.90 16.28
N PRO A 158 -16.98 -18.69 16.58
CA PRO A 158 -17.21 -18.01 17.87
C PRO A 158 -18.59 -17.34 17.97
N CYS A 159 -19.37 -17.34 16.89
CA CYS A 159 -20.60 -16.55 16.76
C CYS A 159 -21.75 -16.95 17.71
N GLY A 160 -21.71 -18.11 18.38
CA GLY A 160 -22.73 -18.55 19.33
C GLY A 160 -24.13 -18.78 18.74
N SER A 161 -24.40 -18.28 17.54
CA SER A 161 -25.57 -18.55 16.72
C SER A 161 -25.30 -19.83 15.93
N GLY A 162 -25.96 -20.92 16.30
CA GLY A 162 -25.84 -22.24 15.63
C GLY A 162 -26.26 -22.28 14.16
N GLU A 163 -26.53 -21.14 13.53
CA GLU A 163 -26.93 -20.99 12.14
C GLU A 163 -26.33 -19.70 11.58
N GLY A 164 -25.09 -19.74 11.08
CA GLY A 164 -24.46 -18.57 10.48
C GLY A 164 -23.05 -18.85 9.96
N VAL A 165 -22.86 -18.72 8.64
CA VAL A 165 -21.54 -18.75 8.01
C VAL A 165 -20.81 -17.45 8.34
N CYS A 166 -19.74 -17.51 9.14
CA CYS A 166 -18.90 -16.34 9.38
C CYS A 166 -17.95 -16.11 8.20
N HIS A 167 -18.26 -15.09 7.40
CA HIS A 167 -17.38 -14.59 6.36
C HIS A 167 -16.33 -13.66 6.95
N CYS A 168 -15.05 -13.96 6.68
CA CYS A 168 -13.92 -13.13 7.07
C CYS A 168 -13.20 -12.59 5.83
N THR A 169 -13.18 -11.26 5.66
CA THR A 169 -12.54 -10.59 4.51
C THR A 169 -11.23 -9.95 4.95
N MET A 170 -10.16 -10.18 4.20
CA MET A 170 -8.87 -9.51 4.37
C MET A 170 -8.68 -8.45 3.29
N ALA A 171 -8.43 -7.20 3.67
CA ALA A 171 -7.99 -6.18 2.72
C ALA A 171 -6.47 -6.03 2.80
N SER A 172 -5.80 -6.28 1.68
CA SER A 172 -4.35 -6.14 1.49
C SER A 172 -4.10 -5.10 0.39
N ALA A 173 -3.07 -4.29 0.54
CA ALA A 173 -2.49 -3.60 -0.62
C ALA A 173 -1.22 -4.33 -1.02
N ARG A 174 -1.29 -5.02 -2.15
CA ARG A 174 -0.11 -5.54 -2.80
C ARG A 174 0.51 -4.45 -3.66
N LEU A 175 1.83 -4.36 -3.63
CA LEU A 175 2.58 -3.71 -4.72
C LEU A 175 2.49 -4.62 -5.96
N ALA A 176 1.33 -4.61 -6.64
CA ALA A 176 1.01 -5.28 -7.90
C ALA A 176 2.00 -6.41 -8.29
N GLU A 177 1.67 -7.64 -7.85
CA GLU A 177 2.27 -8.86 -8.39
C GLU A 177 1.14 -9.66 -9.07
N GLY A 178 1.00 -9.51 -10.39
CA GLY A 178 0.27 -10.47 -11.21
C GLY A 178 1.08 -11.77 -11.37
N PRO A 179 0.42 -12.93 -11.61
CA PRO A 179 1.06 -14.24 -11.56
C PRO A 179 1.89 -14.56 -12.82
N ALA A 180 2.85 -15.48 -12.60
CA ALA A 180 3.81 -16.14 -13.49
C ALA A 180 4.63 -15.22 -14.43
#